data_AF-A0A4U8W5F7-F1
#
_entry.id   AF-A0A4U8W5F7-F1
#
_cell.length_a   1.000
_cell.length_b   1.000
_cell.length_c   1.000
_cell.angle_alpha   90.00
_cell.angle_beta   90.00
_cell.angle_gamma   90.00
#
_symmetry.space_group_name_H-M   'P 1'
#
loop_
_entity.id
_entity.type
_entity.pdbx_description
1 polymer ?
#
loop_
_entity_poly.entity_id
_entity_poly.type
_entity_poly.pdbx_seq_one_letter_code
_entity_poly.pdbx_strand_id
1 'polypeptide(L)' 'MVSQDTIAQLRQDITTAEDAGDTSTANRLRVELEKALNADAEEGKDTQ' A
#
# COMPACT_ATOMS: atom_id res chain seq x y z
N MET A 1 12.89 -2.08 -6.32
CA MET A 1 12.25 -3.41 -6.18
C MET A 1 11.47 -3.56 -4.88
N VAL A 2 11.99 -3.08 -3.73
CA VAL A 2 11.29 -3.16 -2.42
C VAL A 2 9.92 -2.44 -2.41
N SER A 3 9.76 -1.34 -3.13
CA SER A 3 8.52 -0.55 -3.21
C SER A 3 7.34 -1.33 -3.82
N GLN A 4 7.57 -2.08 -4.90
CA GLN A 4 6.52 -2.92 -5.53
C GLN A 4 6.11 -4.10 -4.65
N ASP A 5 7.06 -4.77 -3.99
CA ASP A 5 6.76 -5.87 -3.06
C ASP A 5 5.95 -5.37 -1.86
N THR A 6 6.27 -4.17 -1.35
CA THR A 6 5.54 -3.52 -0.25
C THR A 6 4.10 -3.18 -0.65
N ILE A 7 3.90 -2.66 -1.87
CA ILE A 7 2.57 -2.36 -2.42
C ILE A 7 1.73 -3.64 -2.57
N ALA A 8 2.35 -4.74 -3.02
CA ALA A 8 1.67 -6.03 -3.15
C ALA A 8 1.25 -6.59 -1.78
N GLN A 9 2.13 -6.51 -0.78
CA GLN A 9 1.82 -6.93 0.59
C GLN A 9 0.67 -6.13 1.19
N LEU A 10 0.71 -4.80 1.07
CA LEU A 10 -0.35 -3.92 1.60
C LEU A 10 -1.71 -4.24 0.97
N ARG A 11 -1.75 -4.53 -0.33
CA ARG A 11 -3.01 -4.95 -1.00
C ARG A 11 -3.54 -6.27 -0.44
N GLN A 12 -2.67 -7.25 -0.20
CA GLN A 12 -3.06 -8.53 0.39
C GLN A 12 -3.59 -8.37 1.82
N ASP A 13 -2.92 -7.55 2.64
CA ASP A 13 -3.31 -7.32 4.02
C ASP A 13 -4.65 -6.57 4.11
N ILE A 14 -4.92 -5.64 3.18
CA ILE A 14 -6.23 -4.97 3.06
C ILE A 14 -7.33 -6.00 2.79
N THR A 15 -7.16 -6.88 1.80
CA THR A 15 -8.14 -7.92 1.50
C THR A 15 -8.35 -8.85 2.69
N THR A 16 -7.28 -9.22 3.39
CA THR A 16 -7.36 -10.07 4.59
C THR A 16 -8.14 -9.38 5.72
N ALA A 17 -7.90 -8.08 5.93
CA ALA A 17 -8.62 -7.29 6.93
C ALA A 17 -10.11 -7.11 6.57
N GLU A 18 -10.41 -6.90 5.28
CA GLU A 18 -11.79 -6.83 4.77
C GLU A 18 -12.53 -8.15 4.96
N ASP A 19 -11.91 -9.29 4.62
CA ASP A 19 -12.46 -10.63 4.80
C ASP A 19 -12.71 -10.97 6.27
N ALA A 20 -11.87 -10.45 7.17
CA ALA A 20 -12.06 -10.56 8.61
C ALA A 20 -13.12 -9.60 9.17
N GLY A 21 -13.65 -8.67 8.36
CA GLY A 21 -14.57 -7.62 8.80
C GLY A 21 -13.91 -6.48 9.58
N ASP A 22 -12.57 -6.44 9.64
CA ASP A 22 -11.80 -5.39 10.32
C ASP A 22 -11.62 -4.17 9.42
N THR A 23 -12.70 -3.38 9.35
CA THR A 23 -12.75 -2.15 8.57
C THR A 23 -11.80 -1.05 9.07
N SER A 24 -11.43 -1.07 10.35
CA SER A 24 -10.47 -0.10 10.92
C SER A 24 -9.06 -0.37 10.40
N THR A 25 -8.63 -1.63 10.48
CA THR A 25 -7.34 -2.05 9.93
C THR A 25 -7.28 -1.86 8.42
N ALA A 26 -8.33 -2.25 7.68
CA ALA A 26 -8.41 -2.04 6.24
C ALA A 26 -8.26 -0.56 5.85
N ASN A 27 -8.93 0.35 6.56
CA ASN A 27 -8.81 1.79 6.29
C ASN A 27 -7.40 2.32 6.56
N ARG A 28 -6.76 1.87 7.64
CA ARG A 28 -5.38 2.26 7.93
C ARG A 28 -4.42 1.79 6.83
N LEU A 29 -4.53 0.53 6.43
CA LEU A 29 -3.69 -0.05 5.39
C LEU A 29 -3.89 0.63 4.03
N ARG A 30 -5.12 1.07 3.71
CA ARG A 30 -5.38 1.87 2.49
C ARG A 30 -4.63 3.19 2.47
N VAL A 31 -4.55 3.89 3.61
CA VAL A 31 -3.76 5.14 3.72
C VAL A 31 -2.26 4.86 3.57
N GLU A 32 -1.77 3.75 4.11
CA GLU A 32 -0.37 3.33 3.95
C GLU A 32 -0.05 2.95 2.50
N LEU A 33 -0.99 2.27 1.80
CA LEU A 33 -0.89 1.95 0.38
C LEU A 33 -0.82 3.22 -0.49
N GLU A 34 -1.66 4.22 -0.21
CA GLU A 34 -1.63 5.50 -0.95
C GLU A 34 -0.29 6.23 -0.77
N LYS A 35 0.27 6.22 0.44
CA LYS A 35 1.61 6.79 0.69
C LYS A 35 2.69 6.04 -0.07
N ALA A 36 2.65 4.71 -0.09
CA ALA A 36 3.61 3.89 -0.81
C ALA A 36 3.54 4.13 -2.34
N LEU A 37 2.33 4.25 -2.89
CA LEU A 37 2.11 4.57 -4.30
C LEU A 37 2.65 5.97 -4.66
N ASN A 38 2.42 6.96 -3.80
CA ASN A 38 2.95 8.30 -4.00
C ASN A 38 4.48 8.32 -3.90
N ALA A 39 5.06 7.60 -2.95
CA ALA A 39 6.52 7.48 -2.83
C ALA A 39 7.14 6.82 -4.07
N ASP A 40 6.56 5.73 -4.58
CA ASP A 40 7.00 5.06 -5.81
C ASP A 40 6.89 5.98 -7.05
N ALA A 41 5.82 6.77 -7.13
CA ALA A 41 5.62 7.75 -8.20
C ALA A 41 6.61 8.92 -8.16
N GLU A 42 7.02 9.37 -6.97
CA GLU A 42 8.03 10.43 -6.82
C GLU A 42 9.46 9.88 -6.99
N GLU A 43 9.75 8.65 -6.56
CA GLU A 43 11.03 7.97 -6.78
C GLU A 43 11.32 7.79 -8.29
N GLY A 44 10.27 7.61 -9.11
CA GLY A 44 10.38 7.58 -10.56
C GLY A 44 10.62 8.93 -11.24
N LYS A 45 10.44 10.08 -10.54
CA LYS A 45 10.60 11.42 -11.12
C LYS A 45 11.98 12.04 -10.89
N ASP A 46 12.70 11.64 -9.84
CA ASP A 46 14.04 12.17 -9.52
C ASP A 46 15.19 11.56 -10.35
N THR A 47 14.88 10.65 -11.28
CA THR A 47 15.89 9.97 -12.14
C THR A 47 15.87 10.36 -13.62
N GLN A 48 15.28 11.49 -14.03
CA GLN A 48 15.30 11.93 -15.44
C GLN A 48 16.07 13.23 -15.70
#